data_AF-A0A645J3I0-F1
#
_entry.id   AF-A0A645J3I0-F1
#
_cell.length_a   1.000
_cell.length_b   1.000
_cell.length_c   1.000
_cell.angle_alpha   90.00
_cell.angle_beta   90.00
_cell.angle_gamma   90.00
#
_symmetry.space_group_name_H-M   'P 1'
#
loop_
_entity.id
_entity.type
_entity.pdbx_description
1 polymer ?
#
loop_
_entity_poly.entity_id
_entity_poly.type
_entity_poly.pdbx_seq_one_letter_code
_entity_poly.pdbx_strand_id
1 'polypeptide(L)'
;MLQRLTDRGASVIVIEHDLDLIANADYVIDMGPGGGDAGGRIVAVGTPDEVAHHPASITGHYLARHLGGPVGAAASVADQPRGDRPRA
;
A
#
# COMPACT_ATOMS: atom_id res chain seq x y z
N MET A 1 -15.39 -12.79 2.60
CA MET A 1 -15.92 -13.22 1.27
C MET A 1 -14.78 -13.59 0.32
N LEU A 2 -13.79 -12.73 0.13
CA LEU A 2 -12.65 -12.95 -0.79
C LEU A 2 -11.85 -14.23 -0.46
N GLN A 3 -11.66 -14.54 0.82
CA GLN A 3 -11.01 -15.78 1.27
C GLN A 3 -11.66 -17.06 0.68
N ARG A 4 -12.98 -17.08 0.47
CA ARG A 4 -13.64 -18.25 -0.13
C ARG A 4 -13.25 -18.48 -1.59
N LEU A 5 -12.82 -17.43 -2.30
CA LEU A 5 -12.33 -17.54 -3.68
C LEU A 5 -10.90 -18.08 -3.69
N THR A 6 -10.05 -17.60 -2.79
CA THR A 6 -8.67 -18.09 -2.64
C THR A 6 -8.65 -19.54 -2.16
N ASP A 7 -9.52 -19.93 -1.21
CA ASP A 7 -9.70 -21.31 -0.75
C ASP A 7 -10.08 -22.29 -1.89
N ARG A 8 -10.65 -21.76 -2.98
CA ARG A 8 -11.02 -22.52 -4.18
C ARG A 8 -9.96 -22.46 -5.29
N GLY A 9 -8.79 -21.92 -5.00
CA GLY A 9 -7.65 -21.84 -5.92
C GLY A 9 -7.65 -20.63 -6.86
N ALA A 10 -8.53 -19.64 -6.66
CA ALA A 10 -8.49 -18.40 -7.42
C ALA A 10 -7.43 -17.43 -6.87
N SER A 11 -6.72 -16.73 -7.74
CA SER A 11 -5.93 -15.55 -7.35
C SER A 11 -6.84 -14.33 -7.35
N VAL A 12 -6.83 -13.56 -6.26
CA VAL A 12 -7.63 -12.34 -6.10
C VAL A 12 -6.68 -11.15 -5.99
N ILE A 13 -6.84 -10.17 -6.88
CA ILE A 13 -6.08 -8.93 -6.87
C ILE A 13 -7.05 -7.78 -6.60
N VAL A 14 -6.75 -6.95 -5.61
CA VAL A 14 -7.59 -5.82 -5.21
C VAL A 14 -6.71 -4.58 -5.05
N ILE A 15 -7.26 -3.41 -5.39
CA ILE A 15 -6.63 -2.11 -5.12
C ILE A 15 -7.35 -1.52 -3.92
N GLU A 16 -6.65 -1.35 -2.81
CA GLU A 16 -7.26 -0.94 -1.55
C GLU A 16 -6.44 0.09 -0.77
N HIS A 17 -7.14 0.76 0.13
CA HIS A 17 -6.58 1.67 1.12
C HIS A 17 -7.06 1.35 2.55
N ASP A 18 -7.97 0.38 2.70
CA ASP A 18 -8.41 -0.13 3.99
C ASP A 18 -7.31 -0.98 4.63
N LEU A 19 -6.82 -0.53 5.79
CA LEU A 19 -5.70 -1.18 6.48
C LEU A 19 -6.08 -2.56 7.04
N ASP A 20 -7.34 -2.80 7.42
CA ASP A 20 -7.79 -4.12 7.88
C ASP A 20 -7.68 -5.12 6.72
N LEU A 21 -8.05 -4.72 5.50
CA LEU A 21 -7.95 -5.58 4.33
C LEU A 21 -6.49 -5.83 3.94
N ILE A 22 -5.67 -4.77 3.91
CA ILE A 22 -4.23 -4.89 3.60
C ILE A 22 -3.51 -5.77 4.63
N ALA A 23 -3.81 -5.62 5.93
CA ALA A 23 -3.24 -6.43 7.00
C ALA A 23 -3.57 -7.93 6.89
N ASN A 24 -4.70 -8.27 6.27
CA ASN A 24 -5.15 -9.65 6.07
C ASN A 24 -4.77 -10.23 4.69
N ALA A 25 -4.03 -9.50 3.86
CA ALA A 25 -3.59 -9.98 2.56
C ALA A 25 -2.38 -10.92 2.69
N ASP A 26 -2.26 -11.89 1.79
CA ASP A 26 -1.08 -12.75 1.72
C ASP A 26 0.14 -12.03 1.13
N TYR A 27 -0.12 -11.04 0.25
CA TYR A 27 0.92 -10.30 -0.45
C TYR A 27 0.44 -8.88 -0.79
N VAL A 28 1.34 -7.90 -0.66
CA VAL A 28 1.10 -6.49 -0.89
C VAL A 28 2.10 -5.96 -1.91
N ILE A 29 1.60 -5.16 -2.86
CA ILE A 29 2.41 -4.36 -3.78
C ILE A 29 2.07 -2.90 -3.48
N ASP A 30 3.00 -2.19 -2.85
CA ASP A 30 2.83 -0.77 -2.53
C ASP A 30 3.30 0.12 -3.69
N MET A 31 2.42 1.02 -4.11
CA MET A 31 2.61 1.88 -5.28
C MET A 31 2.74 3.33 -4.84
N GLY A 32 3.70 4.07 -5.42
CA GLY A 32 3.91 5.46 -5.05
C GLY A 32 5.16 6.07 -5.68
N PRO A 33 5.86 6.99 -5.00
CA PRO A 33 5.57 7.53 -3.65
C PRO A 33 4.37 8.49 -3.58
N GLY A 34 3.92 9.04 -4.71
CA GLY A 34 2.72 9.87 -4.79
C GLY A 34 1.71 9.36 -5.81
N GLY A 35 0.68 10.16 -6.09
CA GLY A 35 -0.25 9.93 -7.20
C GLY A 35 0.16 10.70 -8.47
N GLY A 36 -0.38 10.31 -9.62
CA GLY A 36 -0.11 10.99 -10.89
C GLY A 36 1.37 10.89 -11.30
N ASP A 37 1.96 12.02 -11.71
CA ASP A 37 3.36 12.08 -12.18
C ASP A 37 4.39 11.74 -11.10
N ALA A 38 4.01 11.89 -9.82
CA ALA A 38 4.83 11.51 -8.67
C ALA A 38 4.68 10.02 -8.28
N GLY A 39 3.87 9.26 -9.02
CA GLY A 39 3.58 7.84 -8.76
C GLY A 39 4.17 6.89 -9.79
N GLY A 40 3.52 5.74 -9.93
CA GLY A 40 3.83 4.75 -10.98
C GLY A 40 5.06 3.88 -10.71
N ARG A 41 5.60 3.90 -9.48
CA ARG A 41 6.72 3.06 -9.07
C ARG A 41 6.28 2.07 -8.00
N ILE A 42 6.90 0.90 -8.01
CA ILE A 42 6.82 -0.06 -6.91
C ILE A 42 7.73 0.46 -5.81
N VAL A 43 7.15 0.73 -4.65
CA VAL A 43 7.86 1.26 -3.47
C VAL A 43 8.28 0.14 -2.54
N ALA A 44 7.40 -0.84 -2.32
CA ALA A 44 7.65 -2.02 -1.50
C ALA A 44 6.82 -3.20 -2.02
N VAL A 45 7.30 -4.41 -1.81
CA VAL A 45 6.56 -5.65 -2.07
C VAL A 45 6.86 -6.67 -0.97
N GLY A 46 5.89 -7.52 -0.66
CA GLY A 46 6.07 -8.57 0.34
C GLY A 46 4.78 -8.88 1.08
N THR A 47 4.91 -9.56 2.21
CA THR A 47 3.84 -9.71 3.19
C THR A 47 3.46 -8.35 3.80
N PRO A 48 2.28 -8.23 4.44
CA PRO A 48 1.90 -7.01 5.14
C PRO A 48 2.95 -6.55 6.17
N ASP A 49 3.57 -7.48 6.90
CA ASP A 49 4.60 -7.17 7.90
C ASP A 49 5.90 -6.65 7.26
N GLU A 50 6.35 -7.25 6.16
CA GLU A 50 7.53 -6.78 5.42
C GLU A 50 7.31 -5.37 4.84
N VAL A 51 6.11 -5.10 4.30
CA VAL A 51 5.76 -3.77 3.79
C VAL A 51 5.64 -2.76 4.94
N ALA A 52 5.09 -3.16 6.09
CA ALA A 52 4.99 -2.32 7.28
C ALA A 52 6.35 -1.80 7.77
N HIS A 53 7.40 -2.61 7.62
CA HIS A 53 8.77 -2.24 8.00
C HIS A 53 9.57 -1.55 6.88
N HIS A 54 8.99 -1.34 5.69
CA HIS A 54 9.70 -0.74 4.58
C HIS A 54 9.76 0.80 4.71
N PRO A 55 10.96 1.41 4.86
CA PRO A 55 11.09 2.83 5.23
C PRO A 55 10.61 3.80 4.15
N ALA A 56 10.58 3.39 2.89
CA ALA A 56 10.09 4.22 1.79
C ALA A 56 8.56 4.16 1.61
N SER A 57 7.87 3.22 2.30
CA SER A 57 6.45 2.96 2.09
C SER A 57 5.58 3.83 3.00
N ILE A 58 4.75 4.66 2.39
CA ILE A 58 3.76 5.46 3.14
C ILE A 58 2.67 4.55 3.66
N THR A 59 2.19 3.62 2.83
CA THR A 59 1.26 2.57 3.24
C THR A 59 1.84 1.78 4.42
N GLY A 60 3.11 1.38 4.33
CA GLY A 60 3.86 0.68 5.36
C GLY A 60 3.88 1.42 6.70
N HIS A 61 4.12 2.74 6.68
CA HIS A 61 4.08 3.59 7.88
C HIS A 61 2.74 3.49 8.62
N TYR A 62 1.62 3.57 7.90
CA TYR A 62 0.29 3.44 8.50
C TYR A 62 -0.04 2.00 8.90
N LEU A 63 0.38 1.03 8.10
CA LEU A 63 0.18 -0.39 8.34
C LEU A 63 0.91 -0.85 9.60
N ALA A 64 2.15 -0.41 9.84
CA ALA A 64 2.90 -0.69 11.06
C ALA A 64 2.13 -0.27 12.32
N ARG A 65 1.56 0.94 12.31
CA ARG A 65 0.73 1.44 13.41
C ARG A 65 -0.53 0.59 13.59
N HIS A 66 -1.16 0.18 12.49
CA HIS A 66 -2.37 -0.64 12.51
C HIS A 66 -2.13 -2.05 13.06
N LEU A 67 -0.97 -2.63 12.77
CA LEU A 67 -0.53 -3.94 13.30
C LEU A 67 -0.02 -3.87 14.75
N GLY A 68 0.06 -2.67 15.35
CA GLY A 68 0.58 -2.47 16.72
C GLY A 68 2.11 -2.46 16.82
N GLY A 69 2.82 -2.37 15.68
CA GLY A 69 4.27 -2.28 15.61
C GLY A 69 4.81 -0.85 15.81
N PRO A 70 6.14 -0.72 16.04
CA PRO A 70 6.80 0.59 16.13
C PRO A 70 6.76 1.31 14.77
N VAL A 71 6.46 2.60 14.80
CA VAL A 71 6.30 3.41 13.58
C VAL A 71 7.67 3.85 13.04
N GLY A 72 8.08 3.31 11.88
CA GLY A 72 9.20 3.84 11.11
C GLY A 72 8.87 5.23 10.55
N ALA A 73 9.85 6.11 10.36
CA ALA A 73 9.61 7.46 9.84
C ALA A 73 8.93 7.40 8.45
N ALA A 74 7.83 8.13 8.26
CA ALA A 74 7.12 8.18 6.98
C ALA A 74 8.02 8.77 5.88
N ALA A 75 8.05 8.12 4.72
CA ALA A 75 8.61 8.73 3.52
C ALA A 75 7.82 10.01 3.21
N SER A 76 8.51 11.16 3.14
CA SER A 76 7.82 12.43 2.87
C SER A 76 7.34 12.46 1.42
N VAL A 77 6.02 12.45 1.23
CA VAL A 77 5.44 13.02 0.02
C VAL A 77 5.59 14.53 0.19
N ALA A 78 6.54 15.14 -0.51
CA ALA A 78 6.46 16.58 -0.73
C ALA A 78 5.05 16.85 -1.28
N ASP A 79 4.32 17.78 -0.65
CA ASP A 79 2.97 18.20 -1.03
C ASP A 79 3.01 18.74 -2.46
N GLN A 80 2.96 17.83 -3.43
CA GLN A 80 3.01 18.14 -4.83
C GLN A 80 1.61 18.64 -5.17
N PRO A 81 1.46 19.90 -5.62
CA PRO A 81 0.15 20.44 -5.94
C PRO A 81 -0.55 19.49 -6.91
N ARG A 82 -1.83 19.17 -6.63
CA ARG A 82 -2.68 18.40 -7.54
C ARG A 82 -2.64 19.08 -8.90
N GLY A 83 -1.79 18.60 -9.80
CA GLY A 83 -1.69 19.14 -11.14
C GLY A 83 -3.06 19.06 -11.80
N ASP A 84 -3.55 20.20 -12.30
CA ASP A 84 -4.79 20.26 -13.08
C ASP A 84 -4.63 19.36 -14.30
N ARG A 85 -5.19 18.15 -14.21
CA ARG A 85 -5.20 17.22 -15.34
C ARG A 85 -6.21 17.72 -16.37
N PRO A 86 -5.82 17.92 -17.64
CA PRO A 86 -6.81 18.07 -18.69
C PRO A 86 -7.64 16.79 -18.75
N ARG A 87 -8.97 16.93 -18.69
CA ARG A 87 -9.90 15.84 -18.96
C ARG A 87 -9.75 15.48 -20.44
N ALA A 88 -9.15 14.32 -20.72
CA ALA A 88 -9.21 13.69 -22.04
C ALA A 88 -10.61 13.13 -22.28
#